data_AF-A0A7X7LCJ6-F1
#
_entry.id   AF-A0A7X7LCJ6-F1
#
_cell.length_a   1.000
_cell.length_b   1.000
_cell.length_c   1.000
_cell.angle_alpha   90.00
_cell.angle_beta   90.00
_cell.angle_gamma   90.00
#
_symmetry.space_group_name_H-M   'P 1'
#
loop_
_entity.id
_entity.type
_entity.pdbx_description
1 polymer ?
#
loop_
_entity_poly.entity_id
_entity_poly.type
_entity_poly.pdbx_seq_one_letter_code
_entity_poly.pdbx_strand_id
1 'polypeptide(L)'
;MNRPQLTHRVAPEMVRDVLSQFRNRMISADEAAERLGLSRSGLYKLYTKYLAASAGGGADTFVPGGDRAAPWPKEVADGLRRWLSATPPYSFAFAASEAHRLFGFRLFTKGQVI
;
A
#
# COMPACT_ATOMS: atom_id res chain seq x y z
N MET A 1 16.80 8.17 -2.40
CA MET A 1 16.30 7.28 -3.48
C MET A 1 14.77 7.22 -3.42
N ASN A 2 14.10 8.00 -4.26
CA ASN A 2 12.63 8.06 -4.31
C ASN A 2 12.12 6.86 -5.13
N ARG A 3 11.46 5.89 -4.50
CA ARG A 3 10.99 4.66 -5.17
C ARG A 3 9.52 4.85 -5.55
N PRO A 4 9.15 4.63 -6.82
CA PRO A 4 7.80 4.89 -7.29
C PRO A 4 6.84 3.97 -6.55
N GLN A 5 6.05 4.56 -5.67
CA GLN A 5 4.77 4.01 -5.27
C GLN A 5 3.89 4.01 -6.52
N LEU A 6 3.01 3.01 -6.66
CA LEU A 6 1.96 3.10 -7.66
C LEU A 6 1.19 4.39 -7.38
N THR A 7 1.06 5.26 -8.39
CA THR A 7 0.43 6.58 -8.28
C THR A 7 -1.03 6.46 -7.79
N HIS A 8 -1.64 5.30 -8.02
CA HIS A 8 -2.97 4.93 -7.55
C HIS A 8 -2.96 3.57 -6.86
N ARG A 9 -3.90 3.35 -5.93
CA ARG A 9 -4.13 2.03 -5.32
C ARG A 9 -4.73 1.10 -6.37
N VAL A 10 -3.89 0.47 -7.18
CA VAL A 10 -4.31 -0.60 -8.10
C VAL A 10 -4.51 -1.88 -7.30
N ALA A 11 -5.61 -2.59 -7.56
CA ALA A 11 -5.89 -3.86 -6.90
C ALA A 11 -4.76 -4.88 -7.18
N PRO A 12 -4.26 -5.60 -6.17
CA PRO A 12 -3.21 -6.61 -6.35
C PRO A 12 -3.52 -7.64 -7.44
N GLU A 13 -4.78 -8.03 -7.57
CA GLU A 13 -5.30 -8.95 -8.60
C GLU A 13 -5.00 -8.46 -10.01
N MET A 14 -5.35 -7.20 -10.30
CA MET A 14 -5.17 -6.58 -11.61
C MET A 14 -3.69 -6.48 -11.96
N VAL A 15 -2.84 -6.18 -10.98
CA VAL A 15 -1.39 -6.13 -11.21
C VAL A 15 -0.83 -7.50 -11.55
N ARG A 16 -1.26 -8.56 -10.85
CA ARG A 16 -0.85 -9.94 -11.16
C ARG A 16 -1.28 -10.33 -12.57
N ASP A 17 -2.53 -10.04 -12.92
CA ASP A 17 -3.08 -10.34 -14.24
C ASP A 17 -2.29 -9.62 -15.35
N VAL A 18 -2.09 -8.30 -15.25
CA VAL A 18 -1.31 -7.54 -16.24
C VAL A 18 0.13 -8.05 -16.37
N LEU A 19 0.80 -8.37 -15.25
CA LEU A 19 2.17 -8.92 -15.30
C LEU A 19 2.21 -10.34 -15.90
N SER A 20 1.18 -11.15 -15.67
CA SER A 20 1.02 -12.47 -16.30
C SER A 20 0.81 -12.34 -17.80
N GLN A 21 -0.08 -11.44 -18.23
CA GLN A 21 -0.31 -11.16 -19.65
C GLN A 21 0.96 -10.64 -20.34
N PHE A 22 1.70 -9.74 -19.68
CA PHE A 22 2.97 -9.24 -20.18
C PHE A 22 4.05 -10.33 -20.27
N ARG A 23 4.16 -11.22 -19.26
CA ARG A 23 5.07 -12.38 -19.28
C ARG A 23 4.77 -13.32 -20.44
N ASN A 24 3.50 -13.55 -20.72
CA ASN A 24 3.03 -14.40 -21.82
C ASN A 24 3.04 -13.68 -23.18
N ARG A 25 3.60 -12.46 -23.26
CA ARG A 25 3.69 -11.63 -24.46
C ARG A 25 2.34 -11.33 -25.12
N MET A 26 1.25 -11.39 -24.35
CA MET A 26 -0.09 -11.08 -24.83
C MET A 26 -0.33 -9.58 -24.95
N ILE A 27 0.39 -8.77 -24.17
CA ILE A 27 0.35 -7.31 -24.20
C ILE A 27 1.77 -6.74 -24.28
N SER A 28 1.91 -5.55 -24.84
CA SER A 28 3.20 -4.87 -24.95
C SER A 28 3.64 -4.22 -23.63
N ALA A 29 4.91 -3.82 -23.55
CA ALA A 29 5.42 -3.08 -22.39
C ALA A 29 4.76 -1.71 -22.23
N ASP A 30 4.40 -1.05 -23.33
CA ASP A 30 3.76 0.25 -23.29
C ASP A 30 2.30 0.10 -22.83
N GLU A 31 1.59 -0.91 -23.33
CA GLU A 31 0.22 -1.23 -22.91
C GLU A 31 0.13 -1.67 -21.44
N ALA A 32 1.08 -2.50 -20.97
CA ALA A 32 1.14 -2.90 -19.57
C ALA A 32 1.45 -1.71 -18.64
N ALA A 33 2.31 -0.79 -19.08
CA ALA A 33 2.64 0.42 -18.32
C ALA A 33 1.43 1.36 -18.22
N GLU A 34 0.70 1.55 -19.32
CA GLU A 34 -0.53 2.35 -19.37
C GLU A 34 -1.61 1.77 -18.45
N ARG A 35 -1.92 0.47 -18.55
CA ARG A 35 -2.92 -0.21 -17.70
C ARG A 35 -2.61 -0.10 -16.21
N LEU A 36 -1.33 -0.03 -15.83
CA LEU A 36 -0.90 0.11 -14.43
C LEU A 36 -0.68 1.56 -14.00
N GLY A 37 -0.86 2.54 -14.90
CA GLY A 37 -0.56 3.95 -14.63
C GLY A 37 0.91 4.18 -14.25
N LEU A 38 1.82 3.39 -14.82
CA LEU A 38 3.25 3.40 -14.55
C LEU A 38 4.04 3.97 -15.73
N SER A 39 5.23 4.50 -15.46
CA SER A 39 6.22 4.66 -16.52
C SER A 39 6.77 3.30 -16.94
N ARG A 40 7.29 3.20 -18.17
CA ARG A 40 7.96 1.98 -18.67
C ARG A 40 9.08 1.49 -17.74
N SER A 41 9.84 2.40 -17.14
CA SER A 41 10.86 2.05 -16.15
C SER A 41 10.27 1.56 -14.81
N GLY A 42 9.11 2.09 -14.42
CA GLY A 42 8.32 1.60 -13.28
C GLY A 42 7.81 0.17 -13.52
N LEU A 43 7.30 -0.12 -14.71
CA LEU A 43 6.87 -1.46 -15.12
C LEU A 43 8.01 -2.47 -14.98
N TYR A 44 9.19 -2.20 -15.55
CA TYR A 44 10.30 -3.16 -15.46
C TYR A 44 10.77 -3.39 -14.02
N LYS A 45 10.82 -2.36 -13.17
CA LYS A 45 11.14 -2.52 -11.74
C LYS A 45 10.13 -3.40 -11.01
N LEU A 46 8.84 -3.26 -11.36
CA LEU A 46 7.78 -4.09 -10.81
C LEU A 46 7.88 -5.53 -11.33
N TYR A 47 8.12 -5.69 -12.63
CA TYR A 47 8.27 -6.97 -13.29
C TYR A 47 9.44 -7.78 -12.74
N THR A 48 10.60 -7.16 -12.47
CA THR A 48 11.74 -7.85 -11.82
C THR A 48 11.36 -8.43 -10.46
N LYS A 49 10.57 -7.71 -9.66
CA LYS A 49 10.11 -8.22 -8.35
C LYS A 49 9.12 -9.37 -8.51
N TYR A 50 8.23 -9.26 -9.49
CA TYR A 50 7.29 -10.32 -9.83
C TYR A 50 8.01 -11.60 -10.27
N LEU A 51 9.05 -11.49 -11.11
CA LEU A 51 9.87 -12.64 -11.49
C LEU A 51 10.58 -13.28 -10.28
N ALA A 52 11.12 -12.46 -9.37
CA ALA A 52 11.75 -12.96 -8.15
C ALA A 52 10.75 -13.72 -7.25
N ALA A 53 9.50 -13.23 -7.13
CA ALA A 53 8.45 -13.92 -6.39
C ALA A 53 7.98 -15.20 -7.12
N SER A 54 7.86 -15.15 -8.45
CA SER A 54 7.46 -16.29 -9.27
C SER A 54 8.48 -17.42 -9.26
N ALA A 55 9.77 -17.12 -9.11
CA ALA A 55 10.83 -18.14 -9.01
C ALA A 55 10.68 -19.03 -7.77
N GLY A 56 10.01 -18.54 -6.71
CA GLY A 56 9.67 -19.30 -5.52
C GLY A 56 8.27 -19.94 -5.54
N GLY A 57 7.59 -19.96 -6.68
CA GLY A 57 6.20 -20.44 -6.79
C GLY A 57 5.14 -19.47 -6.26
N GLY A 58 5.51 -18.26 -5.83
CA GLY A 58 4.63 -17.26 -5.22
C GLY A 58 4.05 -16.23 -6.20
N ALA A 59 3.85 -16.60 -7.48
CA ALA A 59 3.30 -15.66 -8.47
C ALA A 59 1.87 -15.24 -8.13
N ASP A 60 1.05 -16.17 -7.65
CA ASP A 60 -0.37 -15.94 -7.32
C ASP A 60 -0.55 -15.20 -5.98
N THR A 61 0.44 -15.26 -5.09
CA THR A 61 0.48 -14.52 -3.82
C THR A 61 1.24 -13.20 -3.92
N PHE A 62 1.72 -12.84 -5.11
CA PHE A 62 2.44 -11.58 -5.31
C PHE A 62 1.50 -10.39 -5.05
N VAL A 63 1.80 -9.60 -4.02
CA VAL A 63 1.13 -8.34 -3.75
C VAL A 63 2.10 -7.21 -4.10
N PRO A 64 1.76 -6.35 -5.08
CA PRO A 64 2.59 -5.22 -5.45
C PRO A 64 2.50 -4.15 -4.36
N GLY A 65 3.67 -3.78 -3.83
CA GLY A 65 3.75 -2.85 -2.72
C GLY A 65 3.70 -3.58 -1.38
N GLY A 66 4.32 -2.93 -0.40
CA GLY A 66 4.16 -3.28 1.00
C GLY A 66 3.80 -1.99 1.70
N ASP A 67 2.95 -2.09 2.71
CA ASP A 67 2.88 -1.05 3.70
C ASP A 67 4.28 -0.96 4.34
N ARG A 68 5.05 0.04 3.88
CA ARG A 68 6.37 0.36 4.44
C ARG A 68 6.24 1.35 5.59
N ALA A 69 5.01 1.72 5.98
CA ALA A 69 4.85 2.36 7.26
C ALA A 69 5.40 1.38 8.30
N ALA A 70 6.32 1.87 9.14
CA ALA A 70 6.66 1.13 10.33
C ALA A 70 5.36 0.78 11.05
N PRO A 71 5.22 -0.44 11.60
CA PRO A 71 4.07 -0.76 12.41
C PRO A 71 3.90 0.33 13.47
N TRP A 72 2.66 0.75 13.71
CA TRP A 72 2.41 1.75 14.74
C TRP A 72 2.98 1.26 16.08
N PRO A 73 3.57 2.15 16.90
CA PRO A 73 3.97 1.80 18.25
C PRO A 73 2.82 1.10 18.97
N LYS A 74 3.15 0.06 19.74
CA LYS A 74 2.15 -0.83 20.36
C LYS A 74 1.17 -0.03 21.23
N GLU A 75 1.68 0.96 21.94
CA GLU A 75 0.95 1.84 22.85
C GLU A 75 -0.09 2.69 22.09
N VAL A 76 0.26 3.15 20.89
CA VAL A 76 -0.65 3.88 19.99
C VAL A 76 -1.77 2.96 19.52
N ALA A 77 -1.44 1.76 19.04
CA ALA A 77 -2.43 0.82 18.55
C ALA A 77 -3.39 0.37 19.66
N ASP A 78 -2.87 0.09 20.85
CA ASP A 78 -3.67 -0.35 22.00
C ASP A 78 -4.55 0.79 22.55
N GLY A 79 -4.04 2.03 22.58
CA GLY A 79 -4.84 3.21 22.92
C GLY A 79 -6.00 3.43 21.95
N LEU A 80 -5.73 3.34 20.64
CA LEU A 80 -6.76 3.50 19.61
C LEU A 80 -7.84 2.42 19.67
N ARG A 81 -7.45 1.15 19.88
CA ARG A 81 -8.43 0.08 20.09
C ARG A 81 -9.31 0.37 21.30
N ARG A 82 -8.73 0.80 22.42
CA ARG A 82 -9.47 1.14 23.63
C ARG A 82 -10.50 2.25 23.40
N TRP A 83 -10.12 3.33 22.70
CA TRP A 83 -11.02 4.46 22.51
C TRP A 83 -12.09 4.17 21.44
N LEU A 84 -11.71 3.57 20.32
CA LEU A 84 -12.64 3.30 19.22
C LEU A 84 -13.60 2.15 19.53
N SER A 85 -13.26 1.25 20.46
CA SER A 85 -14.13 0.17 20.92
C SER A 85 -14.85 0.47 22.24
N ALA A 86 -14.77 1.70 22.77
CA ALA A 86 -15.53 2.10 23.95
C ALA A 86 -17.04 2.05 23.67
N THR A 87 -17.86 2.03 24.73
CA THR A 87 -19.33 2.08 24.61
C THR A 87 -19.88 3.25 25.43
N PRO A 88 -20.41 4.31 24.79
CA PRO A 88 -20.38 4.56 23.34
C PRO A 88 -18.94 4.80 22.83
N PRO A 89 -18.64 4.53 21.55
CA PRO A 89 -17.30 4.70 21.01
C PRO A 89 -16.92 6.18 20.99
N TYR A 90 -15.67 6.47 21.30
CA TYR A 90 -15.16 7.83 21.16
C TYR A 90 -15.03 8.19 19.67
N SER A 91 -15.19 9.47 19.35
CA SER A 91 -15.03 9.95 17.99
C SER A 91 -13.59 9.76 17.50
N PHE A 92 -13.43 9.63 16.18
CA PHE A 92 -12.09 9.57 15.57
C PHE A 92 -11.25 10.80 15.92
N ALA A 93 -11.85 11.99 15.93
CA ALA A 93 -11.18 13.23 16.29
C ALA A 93 -10.61 13.19 17.73
N PHE A 94 -11.36 12.61 18.66
CA PHE A 94 -10.89 12.39 20.03
C PHE A 94 -9.70 11.41 20.04
N ALA A 95 -9.83 10.25 19.40
CA ALA A 95 -8.77 9.24 19.35
C ALA A 95 -7.48 9.78 18.71
N ALA A 96 -7.59 10.61 17.67
CA ALA A 96 -6.46 11.28 17.03
C ALA A 96 -5.78 12.32 17.94
N SER A 97 -6.58 13.08 18.69
CA SER A 97 -6.08 14.06 19.65
C SER A 97 -5.36 13.37 20.81
N GLU A 98 -5.93 12.28 21.34
CA GLU A 98 -5.32 11.51 22.43
C GLU A 98 -4.07 10.76 21.99
N ALA A 99 -4.03 10.21 20.77
CA ALA A 99 -2.81 9.62 20.21
C ALA A 99 -1.67 10.65 20.12
N HIS A 100 -2.00 11.90 19.76
CA HIS A 100 -1.01 12.98 19.73
C HIS A 100 -0.60 13.42 21.15
N ARG A 101 -1.56 13.58 22.06
CA ARG A 101 -1.32 14.03 23.44
C ARG A 101 -0.49 13.04 24.26
N LEU A 102 -0.79 11.75 24.16
CA LEU A 102 -0.20 10.71 25.00
C LEU A 102 1.07 10.09 24.40
N PHE A 103 1.14 9.99 23.07
CA PHE A 103 2.24 9.29 22.40
C PHE A 103 3.04 10.17 21.43
N GLY A 104 2.70 11.46 21.31
CA GLY A 104 3.26 12.32 20.27
C GLY A 104 2.89 11.88 18.85
N PHE A 105 2.01 10.87 18.70
CA PHE A 105 1.76 10.19 17.44
C PHE A 105 0.67 10.90 16.65
N ARG A 106 1.01 11.40 15.46
CA ARG A 106 0.09 12.16 14.62
C ARG A 106 -0.56 11.24 13.59
N LEU A 107 -1.87 10.97 13.76
CA LEU A 107 -2.65 10.16 12.82
C LEU A 107 -2.92 10.84 11.47
N PHE A 108 -2.73 12.16 11.38
CA PHE A 108 -2.90 12.92 10.14
C PHE A 108 -1.67 13.75 9.82
N THR A 109 -0.98 13.43 8.74
CA THR A 109 -0.03 14.36 8.10
C THR A 109 -0.84 15.39 7.29
N LYS A 110 -0.53 16.68 7.45
CA LYS A 110 -1.25 17.85 6.90
C LYS A 110 -1.94 17.61 5.54
N GLY A 111 -3.22 18.00 5.45
CA GLY A 111 -3.82 18.47 4.20
C GLY A 111 -4.97 17.64 3.61
N GLN A 112 -6.06 17.42 4.35
CA GLN A 112 -7.37 17.30 3.73
C GLN A 112 -8.45 17.63 4.76
N VAL A 113 -9.07 18.79 4.56
CA VAL A 113 -10.31 19.21 5.22
C VAL A 113 -11.42 18.35 4.62
N ILE A 114 -12.31 17.88 5.49
CA ILE A 114 -13.53 17.13 5.16
C ILE A 114 -14.41 17.97 4.22
#